data_AF-G1VQ88-F1
#
_entry.id   AF-G1VQ88-F1
#
_cell.length_a   1.000
_cell.length_b   1.000
_cell.length_c   1.000
_cell.angle_alpha   90.00
_cell.angle_beta   90.00
_cell.angle_gamma   90.00
#
_symmetry.space_group_name_H-M   'P 1'
#
loop_
_entity.id
_entity.type
_entity.pdbx_description
1 polymer ?
#
loop_
_entity_poly.entity_id
_entity_poly.type
_entity_poly.pdbx_seq_one_letter_code
_entity_poly.pdbx_strand_id
1 'polypeptide(L)'
;MSREKLKEHYAEIIRNQLKMQNPEGTVSIYHKLLENEYEEDSAVDVLAFYMENMVVDMLKHEEDYDEQKWNHMLNGIRIYNLEEADKVTAYDMKKITAKLKKEFGSIKHGDEEPYLEGLAAYENNLQVMVERYQLNSRQLRTIVEIWMLLLYGSLHQKTYDFCAVADLDLIEIAKSLEWYSNPIINPKLYDTLKAEDIAALDKNKICEGSVTMAFRLLIRIHESMDFWEKKLGSNGYLNYLSNVEAFE
;
A
#
# COMPACT_ATOMS: atom_id res chain seq x y z
N MET A 1 6.68 -4.41 23.03
CA MET A 1 7.22 -5.53 22.22
C MET A 1 7.85 -4.92 20.98
N SER A 2 9.00 -5.42 20.49
CA SER A 2 9.58 -4.89 19.24
C SER A 2 8.74 -5.31 18.03
N ARG A 3 8.81 -4.56 16.92
CA ARG A 3 8.08 -4.87 15.68
C ARG A 3 8.38 -6.28 15.18
N GLU A 4 9.65 -6.70 15.18
CA GLU A 4 10.06 -8.06 14.78
C GLU A 4 9.40 -9.15 15.64
N LYS A 5 9.29 -8.93 16.97
CA LYS A 5 8.62 -9.89 17.86
C LYS A 5 7.11 -9.93 17.62
N LEU A 6 6.50 -8.80 17.27
CA LEU A 6 5.08 -8.72 16.93
C LEU A 6 4.80 -9.48 15.63
N LYS A 7 5.65 -9.30 14.59
CA LYS A 7 5.57 -10.08 13.35
C LYS A 7 5.65 -11.58 13.60
N GLU A 8 6.68 -12.02 14.33
CA GLU A 8 6.88 -13.44 14.60
C GLU A 8 5.70 -14.04 15.38
N HIS A 9 5.12 -13.27 16.30
CA HIS A 9 3.93 -13.69 17.04
C HIS A 9 2.74 -13.99 16.11
N TYR A 10 2.45 -13.13 15.13
CA TYR A 10 1.37 -13.37 14.18
C TYR A 10 1.72 -14.48 13.17
N ALA A 11 2.97 -14.60 12.77
CA ALA A 11 3.44 -15.74 11.97
C ALA A 11 3.23 -17.07 12.71
N GLU A 12 3.52 -17.13 14.01
CA GLU A 12 3.27 -18.30 14.84
C GLU A 12 1.77 -18.64 14.94
N ILE A 13 0.90 -17.63 15.06
CA ILE A 13 -0.56 -17.83 15.00
C ILE A 13 -0.95 -18.49 13.68
N ILE A 14 -0.48 -17.97 12.54
CA ILE A 14 -0.78 -18.55 11.22
C ILE A 14 -0.23 -19.98 11.10
N ARG A 15 1.03 -20.23 11.48
CA ARG A 15 1.61 -21.58 11.46
C ARG A 15 0.80 -22.56 12.31
N ASN A 16 0.30 -22.13 13.46
CA ASN A 16 -0.60 -22.94 14.28
C ASN A 16 -1.94 -23.22 13.59
N GLN A 17 -2.55 -22.23 12.94
CA GLN A 17 -3.76 -22.43 12.14
C GLN A 17 -3.54 -23.43 11.01
N LEU A 18 -2.42 -23.33 10.28
CA LEU A 18 -2.05 -24.27 9.22
C LEU A 18 -1.83 -25.69 9.75
N LYS A 19 -1.12 -25.84 10.88
CA LYS A 19 -0.89 -27.13 11.53
C LYS A 19 -2.19 -27.79 12.00
N MET A 20 -3.12 -26.99 12.53
CA MET A 20 -4.44 -27.46 12.97
C MET A 20 -5.43 -27.62 11.82
N GLN A 21 -5.09 -27.14 10.62
CA GLN A 21 -5.98 -27.01 9.47
C GLN A 21 -7.27 -26.25 9.80
N ASN A 22 -7.16 -25.21 10.65
CA ASN A 22 -8.29 -24.43 11.14
C ASN A 22 -7.88 -22.98 11.43
N PRO A 23 -8.56 -21.96 10.88
CA PRO A 23 -9.75 -22.06 10.02
C PRO A 23 -9.42 -22.48 8.59
N GLU A 24 -10.38 -23.13 7.92
CA GLU A 24 -10.25 -23.62 6.53
C GLU A 24 -9.87 -22.48 5.57
N GLY A 25 -10.40 -21.27 5.81
CA GLY A 25 -10.06 -20.08 5.03
C GLY A 25 -8.55 -19.78 5.01
N THR A 26 -7.88 -19.84 6.17
CA THR A 26 -6.42 -19.62 6.25
C THR A 26 -5.68 -20.65 5.40
N VAL A 27 -6.06 -21.93 5.53
CA VAL A 27 -5.44 -23.03 4.79
C VAL A 27 -5.63 -22.87 3.28
N SER A 28 -6.84 -22.49 2.86
CA SER A 28 -7.17 -22.28 1.45
C SER A 28 -6.35 -21.15 0.83
N ILE A 29 -6.29 -19.98 1.50
CA ILE A 29 -5.50 -18.85 1.00
C ILE A 29 -4.00 -19.16 1.02
N TYR A 30 -3.50 -19.88 2.02
CA TYR A 30 -2.11 -20.31 2.06
C TYR A 30 -1.75 -21.15 0.83
N HIS A 31 -2.54 -22.18 0.49
CA HIS A 31 -2.27 -22.97 -0.71
C HIS A 31 -2.37 -22.14 -1.98
N LYS A 32 -3.33 -21.21 -2.07
CA LYS A 32 -3.44 -20.31 -3.22
C LYS A 32 -2.22 -19.40 -3.38
N LEU A 33 -1.60 -18.96 -2.28
CA LEU A 33 -0.33 -18.23 -2.34
C LEU A 33 0.78 -19.12 -2.90
N LEU A 34 0.92 -20.36 -2.43
CA LEU A 34 1.92 -21.31 -2.96
C LEU A 34 1.72 -21.61 -4.45
N GLU A 35 0.47 -21.81 -4.88
CA GLU A 35 0.10 -22.01 -6.29
C GLU A 35 0.43 -20.80 -7.18
N ASN A 36 0.65 -19.64 -6.59
CA ASN A 36 1.04 -18.41 -7.27
C ASN A 36 2.53 -18.06 -7.05
N GLU A 37 3.35 -19.07 -6.76
CA GLU A 37 4.80 -19.00 -6.62
C GLU A 37 5.32 -18.18 -5.43
N TYR A 38 4.50 -18.00 -4.39
CA TYR A 38 5.00 -17.51 -3.11
C TYR A 38 5.74 -18.63 -2.37
N GLU A 39 6.90 -18.31 -1.79
CA GLU A 39 7.59 -19.23 -0.86
C GLU A 39 6.76 -19.43 0.42
N GLU A 40 6.93 -20.57 1.11
CA GLU A 40 6.16 -20.92 2.30
C GLU A 40 6.21 -19.83 3.40
N ASP A 41 7.42 -19.37 3.73
CA ASP A 41 7.60 -18.30 4.73
C ASP A 41 6.96 -16.99 4.27
N SER A 42 7.06 -16.65 2.98
CA SER A 42 6.41 -15.45 2.42
C SER A 42 4.88 -15.56 2.47
N ALA A 43 4.31 -16.73 2.20
CA ALA A 43 2.88 -16.97 2.29
C ALA A 43 2.37 -16.84 3.74
N VAL A 44 3.14 -17.34 4.72
CA VAL A 44 2.87 -17.13 6.14
C VAL A 44 2.93 -15.65 6.51
N ASP A 45 3.94 -14.93 6.04
CA ASP A 45 4.11 -13.51 6.34
C ASP A 45 2.98 -12.65 5.75
N VAL A 46 2.45 -12.99 4.55
CA VAL A 46 1.26 -12.32 3.98
C VAL A 46 0.09 -12.48 4.95
N LEU A 47 -0.20 -13.71 5.34
CA LEU A 47 -1.34 -14.01 6.22
C LEU A 47 -1.16 -13.37 7.61
N ALA A 48 0.08 -13.36 8.12
CA ALA A 48 0.42 -12.73 9.40
C ALA A 48 0.19 -11.21 9.36
N PHE A 49 0.54 -10.55 8.26
CA PHE A 49 0.25 -9.13 8.05
C PHE A 49 -1.25 -8.83 8.15
N TYR A 50 -2.10 -9.62 7.48
CA TYR A 50 -3.55 -9.41 7.56
C TYR A 50 -4.11 -9.77 8.94
N MET A 51 -3.61 -10.84 9.59
CA MET A 51 -3.99 -11.20 10.96
C MET A 51 -3.68 -10.07 11.94
N GLU A 52 -2.50 -9.45 11.84
CA GLU A 52 -2.13 -8.29 12.64
C GLU A 52 -3.13 -7.15 12.48
N ASN A 53 -3.47 -6.79 11.23
CA ASN A 53 -4.41 -5.71 10.96
C ASN A 53 -5.80 -5.99 11.55
N MET A 54 -6.28 -7.23 11.43
CA MET A 54 -7.56 -7.63 12.03
C MET A 54 -7.51 -7.53 13.55
N VAL A 55 -6.49 -8.08 14.20
CA VAL A 55 -6.38 -8.08 15.66
C VAL A 55 -6.23 -6.67 16.21
N VAL A 56 -5.46 -5.81 15.56
CA VAL A 56 -5.34 -4.40 15.95
C VAL A 56 -6.69 -3.68 15.87
N ASP A 57 -7.46 -3.91 14.81
CA ASP A 57 -8.79 -3.32 14.65
C ASP A 57 -9.78 -3.82 15.71
N MET A 58 -9.78 -5.14 15.97
CA MET A 58 -10.59 -5.74 17.03
C MET A 58 -10.27 -5.16 18.42
N LEU A 59 -8.98 -5.05 18.76
CA LEU A 59 -8.55 -4.49 20.04
C LEU A 59 -8.97 -3.03 20.20
N LYS A 60 -8.97 -2.25 19.11
CA LYS A 60 -9.42 -0.85 19.12
C LYS A 60 -10.92 -0.73 19.40
N HIS A 61 -11.72 -1.72 19.00
CA HIS A 61 -13.17 -1.72 19.15
C HIS A 61 -13.67 -2.64 20.29
N GLU A 62 -12.75 -3.19 21.11
CA GLU A 62 -13.05 -4.13 22.20
C GLU A 62 -13.86 -5.36 21.73
N GLU A 63 -13.53 -5.88 20.55
CA GLU A 63 -14.22 -7.02 19.92
C GLU A 63 -13.46 -8.34 20.14
N ASP A 64 -14.21 -9.43 20.31
CA ASP A 64 -13.69 -10.79 20.31
C ASP A 64 -13.35 -11.28 18.88
N TYR A 65 -12.55 -12.35 18.80
CA TYR A 65 -12.21 -12.97 17.51
C TYR A 65 -13.47 -13.43 16.76
N ASP A 66 -13.57 -12.99 15.51
CA ASP A 66 -14.65 -13.32 14.60
C ASP A 66 -14.08 -13.95 13.33
N GLU A 67 -14.31 -15.26 13.18
CA GLU A 67 -13.87 -16.01 12.01
C GLU A 67 -14.52 -15.53 10.71
N GLN A 68 -15.74 -14.98 10.76
CA GLN A 68 -16.39 -14.42 9.57
C GLN A 68 -15.68 -13.15 9.11
N LYS A 69 -15.28 -12.28 10.04
CA LYS A 69 -14.44 -11.10 9.73
C LYS A 69 -13.09 -11.52 9.18
N TRP A 70 -12.47 -12.55 9.76
CA TRP A 70 -11.21 -13.09 9.26
C TRP A 70 -11.35 -13.61 7.81
N ASN A 71 -12.35 -14.45 7.55
CA ASN A 71 -12.62 -14.97 6.21
C ASN A 71 -12.95 -13.84 5.21
N HIS A 72 -13.65 -12.78 5.65
CA HIS A 72 -13.89 -11.62 4.81
C HIS A 72 -12.59 -10.91 4.42
N MET A 73 -11.67 -10.72 5.38
CA MET A 73 -10.37 -10.12 5.13
C MET A 73 -9.51 -10.98 4.18
N LEU A 74 -9.46 -12.29 4.42
CA LEU A 74 -8.78 -13.26 3.57
C LEU A 74 -9.25 -13.22 2.11
N ASN A 75 -10.56 -13.11 1.89
CA ASN A 75 -11.13 -13.02 0.54
C ASN A 75 -10.77 -11.70 -0.18
N GLY A 76 -10.35 -10.67 0.56
CA GLY A 76 -9.87 -9.40 0.01
C GLY A 76 -8.39 -9.40 -0.36
N ILE A 77 -7.63 -10.46 -0.02
CA ILE A 77 -6.19 -10.52 -0.29
C ILE A 77 -5.96 -10.62 -1.80
N ARG A 78 -5.19 -9.67 -2.33
CA ARG A 78 -4.79 -9.63 -3.74
C ARG A 78 -3.52 -10.43 -3.93
N ILE A 79 -3.70 -11.64 -4.47
CA ILE A 79 -2.63 -12.59 -4.80
C ILE A 79 -2.23 -12.40 -6.26
N TYR A 80 -0.94 -12.27 -6.49
CA TYR A 80 -0.35 -12.09 -7.81
C TYR A 80 0.38 -13.36 -8.23
N ASN A 81 0.24 -13.79 -9.48
CA ASN A 81 1.08 -14.86 -10.01
C ASN A 81 2.51 -14.31 -10.18
N LEU A 82 3.46 -14.76 -9.34
CA LEU A 82 4.84 -14.25 -9.35
C LEU A 82 5.69 -14.84 -10.49
N GLU A 83 5.23 -15.90 -11.17
CA GLU A 83 5.85 -16.43 -12.39
C GLU A 83 5.66 -15.46 -13.56
N GLU A 84 4.44 -14.94 -13.71
CA GLU A 84 4.05 -14.05 -14.81
C GLU A 84 4.35 -12.57 -14.53
N ALA A 85 4.71 -12.22 -13.29
CA ALA A 85 4.95 -10.86 -12.87
C ALA A 85 6.29 -10.29 -13.39
N ASP A 86 6.26 -9.01 -13.80
CA ASP A 86 7.47 -8.27 -14.14
C ASP A 86 8.33 -8.10 -12.87
N LYS A 87 9.54 -8.68 -12.86
CA LYS A 87 10.48 -8.58 -11.73
C LYS A 87 10.99 -7.13 -11.60
N VAL A 88 10.72 -6.50 -10.47
CA VAL A 88 11.14 -5.12 -10.19
C VAL A 88 12.56 -5.09 -9.67
N THR A 89 13.39 -4.24 -10.25
CA THR A 89 14.77 -4.02 -9.82
C THR A 89 14.92 -2.70 -9.05
N ALA A 90 16.03 -2.56 -8.32
CA ALA A 90 16.38 -1.28 -7.68
C ALA A 90 16.54 -0.13 -8.69
N TYR A 91 16.79 -0.43 -9.98
CA TYR A 91 16.84 0.57 -11.03
C TYR A 91 15.44 1.05 -11.42
N ASP A 92 14.45 0.15 -11.48
CA ASP A 92 13.05 0.50 -11.76
C ASP A 92 12.49 1.40 -10.66
N MET A 93 12.75 1.06 -9.39
CA MET A 93 12.41 1.89 -8.23
C MET A 93 12.97 3.31 -8.35
N LYS A 94 14.25 3.45 -8.72
CA LYS A 94 14.89 4.77 -8.90
C LYS A 94 14.32 5.57 -10.08
N LYS A 95 13.75 4.91 -11.09
CA LYS A 95 13.30 5.56 -12.32
C LYS A 95 11.80 5.82 -12.39
N ILE A 96 10.99 5.20 -11.53
CA ILE A 96 9.53 5.32 -11.61
C ILE A 96 9.08 6.77 -11.57
N THR A 97 9.59 7.56 -10.61
CA THR A 97 9.22 8.98 -10.48
C THR A 97 9.53 9.77 -11.76
N ALA A 98 10.72 9.58 -12.35
CA ALA A 98 11.09 10.28 -13.58
C ALA A 98 10.25 9.84 -14.80
N LYS A 99 9.92 8.54 -14.87
CA LYS A 99 9.04 7.98 -15.90
C LYS A 99 7.64 8.59 -15.80
N LEU A 100 7.03 8.56 -14.62
CA LEU A 100 5.67 9.07 -14.39
C LEU A 100 5.60 10.60 -14.60
N LYS A 101 6.61 11.35 -14.17
CA LYS A 101 6.71 12.79 -14.46
C LYS A 101 6.66 13.10 -15.95
N LYS A 102 7.36 12.31 -16.77
CA LYS A 102 7.39 12.49 -18.22
C LYS A 102 6.04 12.18 -18.87
N GLU A 103 5.33 11.19 -18.36
CA GLU A 103 4.10 10.67 -18.95
C GLU A 103 2.86 11.44 -18.47
N PHE A 104 2.77 11.74 -17.18
CA PHE A 104 1.57 12.28 -16.53
C PHE A 104 1.75 13.72 -15.99
N GLY A 105 2.98 14.24 -16.01
CA GLY A 105 3.34 15.53 -15.43
C GLY A 105 3.56 15.48 -13.92
N SER A 106 3.72 16.66 -13.31
CA SER A 106 3.91 16.82 -11.86
C SER A 106 3.32 18.14 -11.38
N ILE A 107 3.00 18.20 -10.10
CA ILE A 107 2.71 19.46 -9.41
C ILE A 107 4.04 20.17 -9.20
N LYS A 108 4.14 21.43 -9.64
CA LYS A 108 5.35 22.23 -9.44
C LYS A 108 5.40 22.74 -8.00
N HIS A 109 6.61 22.90 -7.49
CA HIS A 109 6.80 23.58 -6.22
C HIS A 109 6.32 25.04 -6.29
N GLY A 110 5.52 25.46 -5.32
CA GLY A 110 4.84 26.75 -5.28
C GLY A 110 3.42 26.72 -5.87
N ASP A 111 3.05 25.65 -6.57
CA ASP A 111 1.73 25.49 -7.21
C ASP A 111 0.88 24.42 -6.50
N GLU A 112 1.19 24.08 -5.24
CA GLU A 112 0.52 23.02 -4.48
C GLU A 112 -0.90 23.40 -4.00
N GLU A 113 -1.24 24.69 -3.91
CA GLU A 113 -2.50 25.19 -3.33
C GLU A 113 -3.77 24.45 -3.80
N PRO A 114 -3.99 24.21 -5.11
CA PRO A 114 -5.20 23.52 -5.58
C PRO A 114 -5.25 22.02 -5.24
N TYR A 115 -4.15 21.46 -4.73
CA TYR A 115 -3.95 20.04 -4.49
C TYR A 115 -3.80 19.71 -3.00
N LEU A 116 -3.88 20.69 -2.10
CA LEU A 116 -3.61 20.51 -0.68
C LEU A 116 -4.49 19.43 -0.03
N GLU A 117 -5.78 19.40 -0.33
CA GLU A 117 -6.69 18.37 0.20
C GLU A 117 -6.28 16.95 -0.25
N GLY A 118 -5.91 16.80 -1.52
CA GLY A 118 -5.43 15.54 -2.06
C GLY A 118 -4.07 15.13 -1.48
N LEU A 119 -3.15 16.08 -1.29
CA LEU A 119 -1.86 15.84 -0.66
C LEU A 119 -2.05 15.41 0.81
N ALA A 120 -2.86 16.14 1.57
CA ALA A 120 -3.17 15.84 2.96
C ALA A 120 -3.79 14.44 3.11
N ALA A 121 -4.72 14.05 2.23
CA ALA A 121 -5.32 12.71 2.27
C ALA A 121 -4.26 11.59 2.11
N TYR A 122 -3.28 11.78 1.22
CA TYR A 122 -2.21 10.80 1.02
C TYR A 122 -1.17 10.83 2.14
N GLU A 123 -0.78 12.01 2.61
CA GLU A 123 0.15 12.18 3.73
C GLU A 123 -0.42 11.62 5.05
N ASN A 124 -1.71 11.82 5.32
CA ASN A 124 -2.41 11.22 6.46
C ASN A 124 -2.41 9.69 6.40
N ASN A 125 -2.68 9.11 5.23
CA ASN A 125 -2.60 7.67 5.05
C ASN A 125 -1.17 7.14 5.30
N LEU A 126 -0.14 7.86 4.83
CA LEU A 126 1.26 7.51 5.09
C LEU A 126 1.59 7.63 6.59
N GLN A 127 1.13 8.67 7.27
CA GLN A 127 1.35 8.87 8.71
C GLN A 127 0.76 7.72 9.53
N VAL A 128 -0.48 7.30 9.23
CA VAL A 128 -1.10 6.14 9.89
C VAL A 128 -0.25 4.88 9.74
N MET A 129 0.35 4.67 8.55
CA MET A 129 1.25 3.52 8.33
C MET A 129 2.58 3.67 9.07
N VAL A 130 3.15 4.88 9.13
CA VAL A 130 4.37 5.18 9.88
C VAL A 130 4.18 4.84 11.35
N GLU A 131 3.09 5.30 11.96
CA GLU A 131 2.81 5.07 13.37
C GLU A 131 2.53 3.59 13.65
N ARG A 132 1.70 2.94 12.82
CA ARG A 132 1.34 1.53 12.98
C ARG A 132 2.56 0.60 12.87
N TYR A 133 3.40 0.80 11.86
CA TYR A 133 4.50 -0.10 11.54
C TYR A 133 5.88 0.39 11.99
N GLN A 134 5.96 1.55 12.65
CA GLN A 134 7.19 2.19 13.12
C GLN A 134 8.21 2.39 11.97
N LEU A 135 7.71 2.88 10.83
CA LEU A 135 8.50 3.01 9.61
C LEU A 135 9.56 4.12 9.73
N ASN A 136 10.73 3.89 9.15
CA ASN A 136 11.70 4.97 8.89
C ASN A 136 11.49 5.60 7.50
N SER A 137 12.15 6.74 7.22
CA SER A 137 11.96 7.46 5.94
C SER A 137 12.33 6.63 4.71
N ARG A 138 13.37 5.79 4.80
CA ARG A 138 13.76 4.91 3.69
C ARG A 138 12.67 3.90 3.36
N GLN A 139 12.07 3.29 4.38
CA GLN A 139 10.95 2.35 4.20
C GLN A 139 9.72 3.06 3.62
N LEU A 140 9.39 4.26 4.13
CA LEU A 140 8.26 5.03 3.63
C LEU A 140 8.43 5.43 2.15
N ARG A 141 9.66 5.80 1.76
CA ARG A 141 10.01 6.07 0.36
C ARG A 141 9.81 4.84 -0.52
N THR A 142 10.30 3.68 -0.08
CA THR A 142 10.09 2.41 -0.79
C THR A 142 8.60 2.13 -0.98
N ILE A 143 7.78 2.33 0.05
CA ILE A 143 6.32 2.16 -0.03
C ILE A 143 5.70 3.08 -1.09
N VAL A 144 6.08 4.36 -1.13
CA VAL A 144 5.58 5.32 -2.13
C VAL A 144 5.97 4.90 -3.55
N GLU A 145 7.19 4.42 -3.75
CA GLU A 145 7.67 3.96 -5.05
C GLU A 145 6.96 2.66 -5.51
N ILE A 146 6.71 1.71 -4.59
CA ILE A 146 5.91 0.51 -4.87
C ILE A 146 4.47 0.89 -5.21
N TRP A 147 3.87 1.81 -4.44
CA TRP A 147 2.51 2.29 -4.67
C TRP A 147 2.36 2.91 -6.07
N MET A 148 3.32 3.74 -6.49
CA MET A 148 3.39 4.26 -7.86
C MET A 148 3.45 3.13 -8.91
N LEU A 149 4.28 2.11 -8.70
CA LEU A 149 4.38 0.97 -9.63
C LEU A 149 3.10 0.15 -9.67
N LEU A 150 2.45 -0.10 -8.54
CA LEU A 150 1.17 -0.80 -8.46
C LEU A 150 0.06 -0.07 -9.24
N LEU A 151 -0.07 1.24 -9.03
CA LEU A 151 -1.01 2.08 -9.79
C LEU A 151 -0.72 2.04 -11.30
N TYR A 152 0.56 2.13 -11.68
CA TYR A 152 0.99 2.01 -13.06
C TYR A 152 0.66 0.62 -13.64
N GLY A 153 0.83 -0.44 -12.84
CA GLY A 153 0.45 -1.79 -13.20
C GLY A 153 -1.03 -1.90 -13.48
N SER A 154 -1.87 -1.43 -12.56
CA SER A 154 -3.32 -1.41 -12.72
C SER A 154 -3.77 -0.65 -13.96
N LEU A 155 -3.19 0.52 -14.25
CA LEU A 155 -3.53 1.31 -15.44
C LEU A 155 -3.16 0.61 -16.76
N HIS A 156 -2.05 -0.14 -16.75
CA HIS A 156 -1.50 -0.80 -17.95
C HIS A 156 -1.69 -2.32 -17.97
N GLN A 157 -2.51 -2.87 -17.08
CA GLN A 157 -2.77 -4.30 -16.92
C GLN A 157 -1.47 -5.12 -16.76
N LYS A 158 -0.58 -4.64 -15.90
CA LYS A 158 0.68 -5.30 -15.52
C LYS A 158 0.70 -5.65 -14.04
N THR A 159 1.37 -6.76 -13.75
CA THR A 159 1.65 -7.23 -12.40
C THR A 159 3.15 -7.17 -12.15
N TYR A 160 3.53 -6.84 -10.92
CA TYR A 160 4.93 -6.67 -10.53
C TYR A 160 5.28 -7.55 -9.34
N ASP A 161 6.49 -8.09 -9.36
CA ASP A 161 7.11 -8.77 -8.23
C ASP A 161 8.18 -7.86 -7.61
N PHE A 162 8.01 -7.54 -6.34
CA PHE A 162 8.85 -6.63 -5.57
C PHE A 162 9.79 -7.34 -4.58
N CYS A 163 9.79 -8.68 -4.51
CA CYS A 163 10.54 -9.45 -3.52
C CYS A 163 12.05 -9.18 -3.55
N ALA A 164 12.60 -8.74 -4.70
CA ALA A 164 14.00 -8.39 -4.83
C ALA A 164 14.38 -7.00 -4.24
N VAL A 165 13.40 -6.15 -3.93
CA VAL A 165 13.63 -4.74 -3.56
C VAL A 165 13.00 -4.31 -2.24
N ALA A 166 12.09 -5.10 -1.68
CA ALA A 166 11.38 -4.75 -0.46
C ALA A 166 10.95 -5.98 0.34
N ASP A 167 10.93 -5.82 1.66
CA ASP A 167 10.33 -6.78 2.57
C ASP A 167 8.80 -6.82 2.39
N LEU A 168 8.20 -7.96 2.68
CA LEU A 168 6.79 -8.22 2.40
C LEU A 168 5.84 -7.22 3.06
N ASP A 169 6.07 -6.81 4.32
CA ASP A 169 5.25 -5.77 4.96
C ASP A 169 5.18 -4.49 4.12
N LEU A 170 6.30 -4.05 3.54
CA LEU A 170 6.31 -2.82 2.75
C LEU A 170 5.47 -2.99 1.47
N ILE A 171 5.52 -4.19 0.88
CA ILE A 171 4.72 -4.55 -0.29
C ILE A 171 3.23 -4.55 0.08
N GLU A 172 2.84 -5.22 1.16
CA GLU A 172 1.43 -5.31 1.58
C GLU A 172 0.87 -3.96 2.05
N ILE A 173 1.67 -3.13 2.73
CA ILE A 173 1.30 -1.73 3.05
C ILE A 173 1.01 -0.95 1.75
N ALA A 174 1.89 -1.05 0.75
CA ALA A 174 1.69 -0.36 -0.53
C ALA A 174 0.44 -0.88 -1.26
N LYS A 175 0.15 -2.19 -1.22
CA LYS A 175 -1.11 -2.75 -1.74
C LYS A 175 -2.33 -2.21 -0.99
N SER A 176 -2.27 -2.05 0.34
CA SER A 176 -3.37 -1.43 1.09
C SER A 176 -3.59 0.02 0.66
N LEU A 177 -2.53 0.80 0.48
CA LEU A 177 -2.61 2.21 0.05
C LEU A 177 -3.13 2.34 -1.40
N GLU A 178 -2.71 1.46 -2.29
CA GLU A 178 -3.22 1.40 -3.67
C GLU A 178 -4.74 1.19 -3.69
N TRP A 179 -5.27 0.31 -2.84
CA TRP A 179 -6.71 0.04 -2.78
C TRP A 179 -7.55 1.31 -2.55
N TYR A 180 -7.07 2.22 -1.72
CA TYR A 180 -7.78 3.47 -1.40
C TYR A 180 -7.66 4.55 -2.48
N SER A 181 -6.78 4.37 -3.46
CA SER A 181 -6.47 5.36 -4.50
C SER A 181 -6.72 4.88 -5.92
N ASN A 182 -7.16 3.63 -6.08
CA ASN A 182 -7.26 2.99 -7.38
C ASN A 182 -8.68 2.50 -7.70
N PRO A 183 -9.47 3.26 -8.47
CA PRO A 183 -10.84 2.87 -8.83
C PRO A 183 -10.91 1.70 -9.81
N ILE A 184 -9.78 1.28 -10.42
CA ILE A 184 -9.74 0.11 -11.31
C ILE A 184 -9.98 -1.17 -10.51
N ILE A 185 -9.39 -1.24 -9.31
CA ILE A 185 -9.44 -2.42 -8.44
C ILE A 185 -10.45 -2.26 -7.30
N ASN A 186 -10.86 -1.04 -6.96
CA ASN A 186 -11.80 -0.75 -5.88
C ASN A 186 -13.14 -0.24 -6.45
N PRO A 187 -14.16 -1.11 -6.59
CA PRO A 187 -15.46 -0.73 -7.13
C PRO A 187 -16.18 0.35 -6.32
N LYS A 188 -15.99 0.37 -4.99
CA LYS A 188 -16.63 1.37 -4.13
C LYS A 188 -16.08 2.77 -4.40
N LEU A 189 -14.76 2.88 -4.55
CA LEU A 189 -14.12 4.14 -4.95
C LEU A 189 -14.59 4.58 -6.34
N TYR A 190 -14.68 3.65 -7.28
CA TYR A 190 -15.23 3.95 -8.61
C TYR A 190 -16.66 4.49 -8.54
N ASP A 191 -17.53 3.87 -7.73
CA ASP A 191 -18.92 4.32 -7.57
C ASP A 191 -19.01 5.72 -6.94
N THR A 192 -18.15 6.03 -5.96
CA THR A 192 -18.03 7.38 -5.37
C THR A 192 -17.62 8.40 -6.42
N LEU A 193 -16.53 8.17 -7.15
CA LEU A 193 -16.03 9.10 -8.17
C LEU A 193 -17.03 9.32 -9.30
N LYS A 194 -17.74 8.26 -9.71
CA LYS A 194 -18.79 8.35 -10.72
C LYS A 194 -19.97 9.20 -10.27
N ALA A 195 -20.30 9.21 -8.97
CA ALA A 195 -21.37 10.04 -8.43
C ALA A 195 -20.98 11.53 -8.39
N GLU A 196 -19.68 11.83 -8.21
CA GLU A 196 -19.14 13.19 -8.19
C GLU A 196 -18.95 13.77 -9.61
N ASP A 197 -18.56 12.94 -10.58
CA ASP A 197 -18.39 13.33 -11.98
C ASP A 197 -19.55 12.82 -12.86
N ILE A 198 -20.73 13.42 -12.64
CA ILE A 198 -21.97 13.08 -13.35
C ILE A 198 -21.83 13.25 -14.89
N ALA A 199 -20.87 14.07 -15.34
CA ALA A 199 -20.61 14.32 -16.76
C ALA A 199 -19.71 13.27 -17.42
N ALA A 200 -18.85 12.57 -16.64
CA ALA A 200 -17.99 11.50 -17.14
C ALA A 200 -18.78 10.18 -17.29
N LEU A 201 -19.38 9.97 -18.46
CA LEU A 201 -20.05 8.71 -18.78
C LEU A 201 -19.10 7.53 -19.11
N ASP A 202 -17.78 7.77 -19.14
CA ASP A 202 -16.79 6.77 -19.54
C ASP A 202 -15.94 6.31 -18.36
N LYS A 203 -16.13 5.03 -17.97
CA LYS A 203 -15.38 4.37 -16.89
C LYS A 203 -13.87 4.53 -17.07
N ASN A 204 -13.36 4.40 -18.29
CA ASN A 204 -11.92 4.45 -18.54
C ASN A 204 -11.37 5.84 -18.24
N LYS A 205 -12.11 6.91 -18.57
CA LYS A 205 -11.69 8.29 -18.30
C LYS A 205 -11.70 8.61 -16.81
N ILE A 206 -12.71 8.13 -16.06
CA ILE A 206 -12.75 8.28 -14.60
C ILE A 206 -11.52 7.61 -13.98
N CYS A 207 -11.27 6.35 -14.37
CA CYS A 207 -10.14 5.59 -13.83
C CYS A 207 -8.79 6.22 -14.19
N GLU A 208 -8.57 6.55 -15.47
CA GLU A 208 -7.34 7.17 -15.95
C GLU A 208 -7.09 8.53 -15.30
N GLY A 209 -8.13 9.37 -15.20
CA GLY A 209 -8.04 10.69 -14.56
C GLY A 209 -7.70 10.60 -13.08
N SER A 210 -8.37 9.70 -12.35
CA SER A 210 -8.13 9.45 -10.92
C SER A 210 -6.71 8.93 -10.67
N VAL A 211 -6.27 7.91 -11.42
CA VAL A 211 -4.91 7.36 -11.31
C VAL A 211 -3.85 8.38 -11.74
N THR A 212 -4.11 9.20 -12.76
CA THR A 212 -3.23 10.31 -13.16
C THR A 212 -3.07 11.34 -12.04
N MET A 213 -4.14 11.69 -11.34
CA MET A 213 -4.05 12.57 -10.17
C MET A 213 -3.24 11.92 -9.04
N ALA A 214 -3.48 10.65 -8.75
CA ALA A 214 -2.71 9.89 -7.77
C ALA A 214 -1.20 9.94 -8.06
N PHE A 215 -0.78 9.76 -9.31
CA PHE A 215 0.63 9.91 -9.69
C PHE A 215 1.18 11.28 -9.37
N ARG A 216 0.46 12.35 -9.70
CA ARG A 216 0.93 13.72 -9.46
C ARG A 216 1.11 14.02 -7.97
N LEU A 217 0.17 13.58 -7.14
CA LEU A 217 0.23 13.71 -5.69
C LEU A 217 1.43 12.93 -5.12
N LEU A 218 1.54 11.64 -5.46
CA LEU A 218 2.64 10.79 -5.01
C LEU A 218 4.01 11.31 -5.47
N ILE A 219 4.10 11.83 -6.69
CA ILE A 219 5.33 12.46 -7.19
C ILE A 219 5.72 13.65 -6.33
N ARG A 220 4.76 14.51 -5.99
CA ARG A 220 5.02 15.70 -5.16
C ARG A 220 5.44 15.31 -3.76
N ILE A 221 4.79 14.30 -3.17
CA ILE A 221 5.18 13.69 -1.90
C ILE A 221 6.62 13.14 -1.96
N HIS A 222 6.97 12.39 -3.00
CA HIS A 222 8.32 11.86 -3.19
C HIS A 222 9.39 12.97 -3.29
N GLU A 223 9.08 14.08 -3.96
CA GLU A 223 9.95 15.27 -3.98
C GLU A 223 10.02 15.98 -2.62
N SER A 224 8.93 15.99 -1.86
CA SER A 224 8.88 16.52 -0.49
C SER A 224 9.79 15.70 0.43
N MET A 225 9.80 14.36 0.28
CA MET A 225 10.74 13.48 0.99
C MET A 225 12.19 13.88 0.72
N ASP A 226 12.57 14.05 -0.56
CA ASP A 226 13.92 14.50 -0.95
C ASP A 226 14.30 15.85 -0.32
N PHE A 227 13.34 16.78 -0.27
CA PHE A 227 13.58 18.11 0.28
C PHE A 227 13.82 18.03 1.79
N TRP A 228 12.92 17.38 2.54
CA TRP A 228 12.99 17.32 3.98
C TRP A 228 14.16 16.46 4.47
N GLU A 229 14.50 15.38 3.78
CA GLU A 229 15.69 14.59 4.10
C GLU A 229 16.98 15.40 3.94
N LYS A 230 17.06 16.26 2.93
CA LYS A 230 18.21 17.19 2.76
C LYS A 230 18.26 18.27 3.84
N LYS A 231 17.10 18.71 4.36
CA LYS A 231 17.00 19.81 5.33
C LYS A 231 17.16 19.36 6.77
N LEU A 232 16.59 18.21 7.13
CA LEU A 232 16.43 17.75 8.51
C LEU A 232 17.11 16.39 8.77
N GLY A 233 17.86 15.85 7.79
CA GLY A 233 18.58 14.59 7.91
C GLY A 233 17.73 13.38 7.51
N SER A 234 18.25 12.17 7.76
CA SER A 234 17.70 10.92 7.21
C SER A 234 16.25 10.59 7.60
N ASN A 235 15.70 11.22 8.64
CA ASN A 235 14.30 11.10 9.04
C ASN A 235 13.51 12.40 8.87
N GLY A 236 14.02 13.32 8.06
CA GLY A 236 13.48 14.67 7.94
C GLY A 236 12.03 14.72 7.48
N TYR A 237 11.65 13.82 6.57
CA TYR A 237 10.26 13.75 6.10
C TYR A 237 9.29 13.26 7.19
N LEU A 238 9.71 12.31 8.03
CA LEU A 238 8.88 11.88 9.16
C LEU A 238 8.67 13.00 10.18
N ASN A 239 9.72 13.78 10.45
CA ASN A 239 9.61 14.96 11.31
C ASN A 239 8.67 16.00 10.70
N TYR A 240 8.64 16.15 9.37
CA TYR A 240 7.66 16.99 8.70
C TYR A 240 6.25 16.46 8.94
N LEU A 241 5.99 15.18 8.60
CA LEU A 241 4.67 14.55 8.76
C LEU A 241 4.13 14.68 10.20
N SER A 242 4.95 14.42 11.21
CA SER A 242 4.52 14.52 12.62
C SER A 242 4.20 15.94 13.08
N ASN A 243 4.64 16.96 12.34
CA ASN A 243 4.40 18.37 12.66
C ASN A 243 3.32 19.01 11.77
N VAL A 244 2.75 18.28 10.80
CA VAL A 244 1.65 18.81 9.97
C VAL A 244 0.40 19.09 10.82
N GLU A 245 0.17 18.33 11.90
CA GLU A 245 -0.89 18.63 12.89
C GLU A 245 -0.61 19.89 13.75
N ALA A 246 0.59 20.47 13.71
CA ALA A 246 0.95 21.64 14.52
C ALA A 246 0.72 22.99 13.80
N PHE A 247 0.16 22.98 12.58
CA PHE A 247 -0.09 24.17 11.77
C PHE A 247 -1.54 24.32 11.28
N GLU A 248 -2.50 23.64 11.89
CA GLU A 248 -3.93 23.99 11.85
C GLU A 248 -4.37 24.78 13.11
#